data_AF-A0A1Z8SU92-F1
#
_entry.id   AF-A0A1Z8SU92-F1
#
_cell.length_a   1.000
_cell.length_b   1.000
_cell.length_c   1.000
_cell.angle_alpha   90.00
_cell.angle_beta   90.00
_cell.angle_gamma   90.00
#
_symmetry.space_group_name_H-M   'P 1'
#
loop_
_entity.id
_entity.type
_entity.pdbx_description
1 polymer ?
#
loop_
_entity_poly.entity_id
_entity_poly.type
_entity_poly.pdbx_seq_one_letter_code
_entity_poly.pdbx_strand_id
1 'polypeptide(L)'
;MKLLFNIFLIFNLSVSGFSDHNSSEVSLPLKFRLNGLSTQSAFDPARDKALETTAKLTRNNKLIAMGAIVSPQGHILTKASSCVGARIATLSNGEIFKLRIKKRDEDLDLALYQIISDRNDFPHVIWSENNSTQKIAWVLSAFTELNEIRVGITSAKPRKIGREGGVMGVILGNESSKGVRISEVVPQAAADKSGLQQGDVIQKVEGRMVKKRDQVVDLVGKKDPGDVVSIIILRKNTLEEFKITLGHRSVTFDLFNRNLQMSGPVSKRKDNFPMVIQHDLPLPKEAMGGPLFNIDGECVGINIARVDRVTIYSLPSEIIKDMTENLVKE
;
A
#
# COMPACT_ATOMS: atom_id res chain seq x y z
N MET A 1 3.34 83.70 22.39
CA MET A 1 3.83 83.11 23.65
C MET A 1 3.45 81.63 23.65
N LYS A 2 4.45 80.75 23.55
CA LYS A 2 4.46 79.27 23.75
C LYS A 2 3.60 78.36 22.85
N LEU A 3 4.30 77.81 21.86
CA LEU A 3 4.25 76.45 21.29
C LEU A 3 3.53 75.39 22.17
N LEU A 4 2.61 74.63 21.59
CA LEU A 4 2.26 73.27 22.04
C LEU A 4 1.98 72.41 20.79
N PHE A 5 3.04 71.75 20.34
CA PHE A 5 3.04 70.70 19.32
C PHE A 5 2.54 69.42 20.01
N ASN A 6 1.32 68.96 19.71
CA ASN A 6 0.86 67.65 20.19
C ASN A 6 1.44 66.57 19.27
N ILE A 7 2.48 65.91 19.76
CA ILE A 7 3.09 64.72 19.17
C ILE A 7 2.14 63.55 19.39
N PHE A 8 1.57 63.01 18.31
CA PHE A 8 0.89 61.71 18.33
C PHE A 8 1.95 60.61 18.48
N LEU A 9 2.09 60.08 19.70
CA LEU A 9 2.95 58.93 19.97
C LEU A 9 2.24 57.67 19.49
N ILE A 10 2.54 57.24 18.26
CA ILE A 10 2.11 55.93 17.74
C ILE A 10 2.94 54.87 18.48
N PHE A 11 2.32 54.20 19.45
CA PHE A 11 2.85 52.97 20.03
C PHE A 11 2.81 51.88 18.94
N ASN A 12 3.93 51.70 18.24
CA ASN A 12 4.18 50.47 17.51
C ASN A 12 4.40 49.35 18.54
N LEU A 13 3.33 48.61 18.86
CA LEU A 13 3.49 47.26 19.41
C LEU A 13 4.04 46.38 18.29
N SER A 14 5.36 46.25 18.22
CA SER A 14 5.97 45.12 17.53
C SER A 14 5.64 43.86 18.32
N VAL A 15 4.65 43.10 17.85
CA VAL A 15 4.44 41.71 18.26
C VAL A 15 5.63 40.89 17.73
N SER A 16 6.73 40.93 18.46
CA SER A 16 7.77 39.92 18.39
C SER A 16 7.25 38.70 19.15
N GLY A 17 6.61 37.78 18.46
CA GLY A 17 6.07 36.58 19.08
C GLY A 17 5.37 35.65 18.11
N PHE A 18 6.15 34.93 17.29
CA PHE A 18 5.86 33.56 16.89
C PHE A 18 7.20 32.87 16.62
N SER A 19 7.96 32.66 17.70
CA SER A 19 9.05 31.68 17.74
C SER A 19 8.44 30.29 17.81
N ASP A 20 8.99 29.38 17.01
CA ASP A 20 8.76 27.93 16.96
C ASP A 20 8.05 27.33 18.19
N HIS A 21 6.73 27.21 18.11
CA HIS A 21 6.04 26.21 18.91
C HIS A 21 6.26 24.86 18.24
N ASN A 22 7.28 24.15 18.73
CA ASN A 22 7.27 22.70 18.82
C ASN A 22 5.86 22.26 19.25
N SER A 23 5.07 21.79 18.30
CA SER A 23 3.85 21.05 18.55
C SER A 23 4.26 19.71 19.18
N SER A 24 4.55 19.77 20.47
CA SER A 24 4.43 18.61 21.33
C SER A 24 2.96 18.22 21.26
N GLU A 25 2.64 17.34 20.32
CA GLU A 25 1.34 16.72 20.18
C GLU A 25 0.89 16.27 21.57
N VAL A 26 -0.23 16.82 22.04
CA VAL A 26 -0.92 16.36 23.24
C VAL A 26 -1.47 14.97 22.94
N SER A 27 -0.57 13.99 22.93
CA SER A 27 -0.89 12.59 22.76
C SER A 27 -1.02 11.98 24.15
N LEU A 28 -2.08 11.20 24.36
CA LEU A 28 -2.25 10.47 25.61
C LEU A 28 -1.01 9.58 25.85
N PRO A 29 -0.53 9.46 27.10
CA PRO A 29 0.50 8.48 27.45
C PRO A 29 0.14 7.09 26.92
N LEU A 30 1.11 6.31 26.44
CA LEU A 30 0.88 5.00 25.80
C LEU A 30 -0.07 4.10 26.58
N LYS A 31 0.07 4.05 27.91
CA LYS A 31 -0.78 3.26 28.81
C LYS A 31 -2.27 3.60 28.76
N PHE A 32 -2.64 4.79 28.28
CA PHE A 32 -4.02 5.28 28.20
C PHE A 32 -4.57 5.34 26.77
N ARG A 33 -3.80 4.89 25.78
CA ARG A 33 -4.27 4.81 24.39
C ARG A 33 -5.18 3.59 24.21
N LEU A 34 -6.01 3.60 23.16
CA LEU A 34 -6.92 2.48 22.83
C LEU A 34 -6.16 1.16 22.61
N ASN A 35 -4.93 1.24 22.10
CA ASN A 35 -3.97 0.14 21.94
C ASN A 35 -2.90 0.13 23.05
N GLY A 36 -3.22 0.67 24.22
CA GLY A 36 -2.29 0.75 25.34
C GLY A 36 -1.96 -0.61 25.96
N LEU A 37 -1.14 -0.57 27.02
CA LEU A 37 -0.61 -1.79 27.65
C LEU A 37 -1.70 -2.77 28.09
N SER A 38 -2.80 -2.28 28.68
CA SER A 38 -3.91 -3.14 29.12
C SER A 38 -4.57 -3.90 27.97
N THR A 39 -4.81 -3.24 26.84
CA THR A 39 -5.36 -3.88 25.64
C THR A 39 -4.40 -4.91 25.09
N GLN A 40 -3.11 -4.60 25.03
CA GLN A 40 -2.10 -5.52 24.52
C GLN A 40 -1.91 -6.74 25.44
N SER A 41 -2.03 -6.56 26.75
CA SER A 41 -1.94 -7.64 27.73
C SER A 41 -3.04 -8.70 27.58
N ALA A 42 -4.23 -8.32 27.10
CA ALA A 42 -5.29 -9.26 26.83
C ALA A 42 -4.94 -10.29 25.72
N PHE A 43 -3.89 -10.04 24.94
CA PHE A 43 -3.45 -10.88 23.83
C PHE A 43 -2.00 -11.36 24.01
N ASP A 44 -1.44 -11.36 25.22
CA ASP A 44 -0.01 -11.64 25.50
C ASP A 44 0.58 -12.81 24.70
N PRO A 45 0.01 -14.04 24.71
CA PRO A 45 0.62 -15.17 24.00
C PRO A 45 0.69 -14.98 22.48
N ALA A 46 -0.35 -14.37 21.89
CA ALA A 46 -0.41 -14.11 20.46
C ALA A 46 0.40 -12.86 20.08
N ARG A 47 0.47 -11.88 20.97
CA ARG A 47 1.31 -10.68 20.81
C ARG A 47 2.77 -11.07 20.67
N ASP A 48 3.27 -11.88 21.60
CA ASP A 48 4.69 -12.20 21.66
C ASP A 48 5.11 -12.98 20.40
N LYS A 49 4.30 -13.98 20.00
CA LYS A 49 4.46 -14.67 18.70
C LYS A 49 4.43 -13.70 17.52
N ALA A 50 3.48 -12.76 17.49
CA ALA A 50 3.37 -11.80 16.39
C ALA A 50 4.58 -10.89 16.28
N LEU A 51 5.15 -10.43 17.39
CA LEU A 51 6.34 -9.60 17.40
C LEU A 51 7.60 -10.39 17.02
N GLU A 52 7.79 -11.59 17.60
CA GLU A 52 8.98 -12.43 17.36
C GLU A 52 9.08 -12.95 15.92
N THR A 53 7.94 -13.25 15.29
CA THR A 53 7.89 -13.83 13.94
C THR A 53 7.73 -12.78 12.83
N THR A 54 7.73 -11.49 13.19
CA THR A 54 7.67 -10.38 12.23
C THR A 54 9.03 -9.70 12.10
N ALA A 55 9.44 -9.45 10.86
CA ALA A 55 10.65 -8.71 10.53
C ALA A 55 10.32 -7.35 9.89
N LYS A 56 11.08 -6.32 10.25
CA LYS A 56 11.03 -4.99 9.64
C LYS A 56 12.00 -4.92 8.47
N LEU A 57 11.50 -4.66 7.26
CA LEU A 57 12.34 -4.62 6.05
C LEU A 57 12.66 -3.18 5.68
N THR A 58 13.94 -2.84 5.69
CA THR A 58 14.40 -1.46 5.50
C THR A 58 15.42 -1.32 4.36
N ARG A 59 15.53 -0.07 3.87
CA ARG A 59 16.60 0.39 2.98
C ARG A 59 16.98 1.80 3.38
N ASN A 60 18.27 2.05 3.62
CA ASN A 60 18.78 3.37 4.05
C ASN A 60 18.01 3.93 5.25
N ASN A 61 17.77 3.09 6.26
CA ASN A 61 16.98 3.39 7.48
C ASN A 61 15.51 3.75 7.24
N LYS A 62 15.01 3.68 6.01
CA LYS A 62 13.59 3.86 5.70
C LYS A 62 12.88 2.52 5.73
N LEU A 63 11.74 2.47 6.42
CA LEU A 63 10.83 1.33 6.38
C LEU A 63 10.21 1.20 4.99
N ILE A 64 10.30 0.00 4.42
CA ILE A 64 9.77 -0.33 3.10
C ILE A 64 8.52 -1.20 3.23
N ALA A 65 8.61 -2.27 4.03
CA ALA A 65 7.54 -3.22 4.28
C ALA A 65 7.82 -3.97 5.58
N MET A 66 6.80 -4.64 6.11
CA MET A 66 6.99 -5.68 7.13
C MET A 66 7.07 -7.04 6.43
N GLY A 67 7.54 -8.06 7.13
CA GLY A 67 7.63 -9.42 6.61
C GLY A 67 7.34 -10.45 7.68
N ALA A 68 6.79 -11.59 7.30
CA ALA A 68 6.63 -12.75 8.16
C ALA A 68 7.83 -13.69 8.00
N ILE A 69 8.43 -14.12 9.10
CA ILE A 69 9.44 -15.18 9.07
C ILE A 69 8.68 -16.51 8.95
N VAL A 70 8.90 -17.25 7.85
CA VAL A 70 8.11 -18.44 7.50
C VAL A 70 8.86 -19.75 7.67
N SER A 71 10.14 -19.70 8.04
CA SER A 71 10.97 -20.88 8.21
C SER A 71 12.03 -20.68 9.30
N PRO A 72 12.50 -21.73 9.98
CA PRO A 72 13.62 -21.64 10.88
C PRO A 72 14.94 -21.27 10.18
N GLN A 73 15.06 -21.48 8.85
CA GLN A 73 16.21 -21.05 8.04
C GLN A 73 16.23 -19.55 7.70
N GLY A 74 15.29 -18.75 8.21
CA GLY A 74 15.25 -17.30 7.98
C GLY A 74 14.69 -16.87 6.62
N HIS A 75 13.80 -17.66 6.02
CA HIS A 75 12.94 -17.18 4.93
C HIS A 75 11.93 -16.17 5.46
N ILE A 76 11.83 -15.03 4.77
CA ILE A 76 10.86 -13.97 5.07
C ILE A 76 9.93 -13.79 3.88
N LEU A 77 8.62 -13.94 4.11
CA LEU A 77 7.58 -13.61 3.15
C LEU A 77 7.11 -12.17 3.35
N THR A 78 6.94 -11.42 2.27
CA THR A 78 6.48 -10.03 2.31
C THR A 78 5.71 -9.67 1.04
N LYS A 79 5.18 -8.45 0.98
CA LYS A 79 4.46 -7.90 -0.17
C LYS A 79 5.43 -7.47 -1.29
N ALA A 80 5.30 -8.07 -2.47
CA ALA A 80 6.20 -7.84 -3.61
C ALA A 80 6.21 -6.38 -4.12
N SER A 81 5.04 -5.77 -4.30
CA SER A 81 4.91 -4.41 -4.86
C SER A 81 5.35 -3.30 -3.90
N SER A 82 5.58 -3.62 -2.62
CA SER A 82 6.14 -2.70 -1.64
C SER A 82 7.61 -2.97 -1.35
N CYS A 83 8.08 -4.23 -1.35
CA CYS A 83 9.40 -4.61 -0.84
C CYS A 83 10.59 -4.30 -1.76
N VAL A 84 10.36 -3.71 -2.94
CA VAL A 84 11.40 -3.48 -3.95
C VAL A 84 12.56 -2.67 -3.38
N GLY A 85 13.72 -3.31 -3.25
CA GLY A 85 14.95 -2.70 -2.76
C GLY A 85 15.21 -2.83 -1.27
N ALA A 86 14.39 -3.56 -0.51
CA ALA A 86 14.73 -3.93 0.87
C ALA A 86 16.07 -4.68 0.91
N ARG A 87 16.93 -4.31 1.88
CA ARG A 87 18.29 -4.87 2.03
C ARG A 87 18.59 -5.36 3.44
N ILE A 88 17.85 -4.85 4.42
CA ILE A 88 18.07 -5.11 5.84
C ILE A 88 16.77 -5.61 6.46
N ALA A 89 16.84 -6.69 7.24
CA ALA A 89 15.80 -7.08 8.18
C ALA A 89 16.23 -6.69 9.59
N THR A 90 15.29 -6.14 10.36
CA THR A 90 15.44 -5.94 11.81
C THR A 90 14.36 -6.76 12.51
N LEU A 91 14.75 -7.56 13.50
CA LEU A 91 13.83 -8.37 14.31
C LEU A 91 13.40 -7.62 15.58
N SER A 92 12.39 -8.13 16.29
CA SER A 92 11.85 -7.49 17.52
C SER A 92 12.87 -7.41 18.66
N ASN A 93 13.81 -8.35 18.72
CA ASN A 93 14.93 -8.36 19.67
C ASN A 93 16.04 -7.34 19.34
N GLY A 94 15.92 -6.59 18.23
CA GLY A 94 16.90 -5.61 17.78
C GLY A 94 18.01 -6.16 16.89
N GLU A 95 18.06 -7.47 16.63
CA GLU A 95 19.03 -8.06 15.70
C GLU A 95 18.81 -7.56 14.27
N ILE A 96 19.91 -7.34 13.55
CA ILE A 96 19.92 -6.76 12.20
C ILE A 96 20.64 -7.73 11.25
N PHE A 97 19.97 -8.09 10.16
CA PHE A 97 20.50 -8.99 9.15
C PHE A 97 20.44 -8.40 7.75
N LYS A 98 21.38 -8.81 6.89
CA LYS A 98 21.30 -8.53 5.45
C LYS A 98 20.32 -9.49 4.80
N LEU A 99 19.65 -9.00 3.76
CA LEU A 99 18.64 -9.75 3.02
C LEU A 99 19.04 -9.95 1.56
N ARG A 100 18.70 -11.14 1.05
CA ARG A 100 18.72 -11.46 -0.38
C ARG A 100 17.32 -11.87 -0.82
N ILE A 101 16.86 -11.34 -1.95
CA ILE A 101 15.62 -11.82 -2.54
C ILE A 101 15.84 -13.19 -3.17
N LYS A 102 14.95 -14.16 -2.91
CA LYS A 102 14.96 -15.48 -3.55
C LYS A 102 14.02 -15.51 -4.75
N LYS A 103 12.74 -15.20 -4.54
CA LYS A 103 11.69 -15.35 -5.56
C LYS A 103 10.61 -14.30 -5.38
N ARG A 104 9.89 -14.02 -6.45
CA ARG A 104 8.72 -13.14 -6.48
C ARG A 104 7.59 -13.84 -7.21
N ASP A 105 6.39 -13.58 -6.73
CA ASP A 105 5.14 -13.95 -7.34
C ASP A 105 4.32 -12.67 -7.54
N GLU A 106 4.17 -12.26 -8.79
CA GLU A 106 3.46 -11.03 -9.15
C GLU A 106 1.93 -11.21 -9.12
N ASP A 107 1.46 -12.45 -9.29
CA ASP A 107 0.04 -12.79 -9.28
C ASP A 107 -0.53 -12.64 -7.87
N LEU A 108 0.19 -13.18 -6.87
CA LEU A 108 -0.16 -13.05 -5.46
C LEU A 108 0.38 -11.78 -4.80
N ASP A 109 1.23 -11.01 -5.48
CA ASP A 109 1.92 -9.83 -4.91
C ASP A 109 2.78 -10.19 -3.67
N LEU A 110 3.44 -11.35 -3.72
CA LEU A 110 4.25 -11.89 -2.64
C LEU A 110 5.71 -12.07 -3.06
N ALA A 111 6.64 -11.82 -2.13
CA ALA A 111 8.06 -11.95 -2.36
C ALA A 111 8.72 -12.71 -1.20
N LEU A 112 9.61 -13.63 -1.54
CA LEU A 112 10.39 -14.39 -0.58
C LEU A 112 11.82 -13.82 -0.50
N TYR A 113 12.21 -13.45 0.70
CA TYR A 113 13.56 -13.05 1.06
C TYR A 113 14.23 -14.12 1.91
N GLN A 114 15.55 -14.10 1.92
CA GLN A 114 16.42 -14.92 2.73
C GLN A 114 17.26 -14.00 3.63
N ILE A 115 17.23 -14.26 4.92
CA ILE A 115 18.21 -13.73 5.87
C ILE A 115 19.58 -14.35 5.56
N ILE A 116 20.60 -13.50 5.40
CA ILE A 116 21.99 -13.93 5.23
C ILE A 116 22.58 -14.11 6.64
N SER A 117 22.58 -15.36 7.12
CA SER A 117 23.15 -15.78 8.40
C SER A 117 23.44 -17.28 8.36
N ASP A 118 24.37 -17.75 9.19
CA ASP A 118 24.62 -19.18 9.41
C ASP A 118 23.58 -19.80 10.38
N ARG A 119 22.76 -18.94 10.99
CA ARG A 119 21.70 -19.30 11.93
C ARG A 119 20.54 -20.03 11.24
N ASN A 120 20.00 -21.07 11.87
CA ASN A 120 18.91 -21.90 11.34
C ASN A 120 17.78 -22.20 12.35
N ASP A 121 17.68 -21.41 13.41
CA ASP A 121 16.69 -21.51 14.49
C ASP A 121 15.87 -20.21 14.62
N PHE A 122 15.57 -19.54 13.50
CA PHE A 122 14.78 -18.33 13.54
C PHE A 122 13.34 -18.61 14.02
N PRO A 123 12.76 -17.72 14.86
CA PRO A 123 11.34 -17.79 15.20
C PRO A 123 10.53 -17.63 13.90
N HIS A 124 9.55 -18.50 13.70
CA HIS A 124 8.77 -18.53 12.47
C HIS A 124 7.28 -18.68 12.77
N VAL A 125 6.46 -18.22 11.84
CA VAL A 125 5.01 -18.28 11.97
C VAL A 125 4.52 -19.73 12.00
N ILE A 126 3.57 -20.00 12.88
CA ILE A 126 2.78 -21.24 12.87
C ILE A 126 1.51 -20.90 12.12
N TRP A 127 1.27 -21.54 10.99
CA TRP A 127 0.08 -21.27 10.19
C TRP A 127 -1.17 -21.92 10.81
N SER A 128 -2.30 -21.22 10.77
CA SER A 128 -3.57 -21.82 11.20
C SER A 128 -4.03 -22.89 10.20
N GLU A 129 -4.48 -24.04 10.71
CA GLU A 129 -5.09 -25.14 9.94
C GLU A 129 -6.60 -24.98 9.79
N ASN A 130 -7.23 -24.25 10.71
CA ASN A 130 -8.66 -24.03 10.69
C ASN A 130 -8.98 -22.92 9.70
N ASN A 131 -9.65 -23.28 8.61
CA ASN A 131 -10.25 -22.39 7.61
C ASN A 131 -11.36 -21.50 8.23
N SER A 132 -11.01 -20.69 9.23
CA SER A 132 -11.90 -19.74 9.92
C SER A 132 -12.23 -18.53 9.04
N THR A 133 -12.16 -18.69 7.72
CA THR A 133 -12.55 -17.69 6.73
C THR A 133 -14.05 -17.40 6.80
N GLN A 134 -14.89 -18.26 7.37
CA GLN A 134 -16.34 -18.01 7.40
C GLN A 134 -16.87 -17.22 8.62
N LYS A 135 -16.05 -16.91 9.63
CA LYS A 135 -16.51 -16.31 10.89
C LYS A 135 -15.84 -14.96 11.18
N ILE A 136 -16.61 -14.06 11.78
CA ILE A 136 -16.07 -12.84 12.39
C ILE A 136 -15.16 -13.28 13.54
N ALA A 137 -13.91 -12.84 13.52
CA ALA A 137 -12.89 -13.23 14.49
C ALA A 137 -12.05 -12.02 14.86
N TRP A 138 -11.52 -12.05 16.08
CA TRP A 138 -10.48 -11.14 16.52
C TRP A 138 -9.17 -11.51 15.83
N VAL A 139 -8.49 -10.49 15.31
CA VAL A 139 -7.22 -10.64 14.61
C VAL A 139 -6.25 -9.56 15.06
N LEU A 140 -4.96 -9.88 15.00
CA LEU A 140 -3.88 -8.99 15.41
C LEU A 140 -2.67 -9.06 14.47
N SER A 141 -1.88 -8.00 14.48
CA SER A 141 -0.64 -7.87 13.70
C SER A 141 0.34 -7.00 14.45
N ALA A 142 1.63 -7.28 14.30
CA ALA A 142 2.68 -6.37 14.77
C ALA A 142 2.57 -5.01 14.09
N PHE A 143 2.85 -3.94 14.84
CA PHE A 143 2.99 -2.59 14.32
C PHE A 143 4.41 -2.34 13.80
N THR A 144 4.62 -1.21 13.14
CA THR A 144 5.85 -0.92 12.37
C THR A 144 7.12 -0.82 13.23
N GLU A 145 6.97 -0.51 14.51
CA GLU A 145 8.03 -0.34 15.50
C GLU A 145 8.48 -1.67 16.13
N LEU A 146 7.76 -2.77 15.89
CA LEU A 146 8.01 -4.10 16.47
C LEU A 146 8.03 -4.16 18.01
N ASN A 147 7.37 -3.23 18.68
CA ASN A 147 7.22 -3.21 20.15
C ASN A 147 5.76 -3.26 20.61
N GLU A 148 4.81 -3.20 19.68
CA GLU A 148 3.38 -3.22 19.96
C GLU A 148 2.61 -3.91 18.83
N ILE A 149 1.39 -4.34 19.15
CA ILE A 149 0.46 -4.90 18.17
C ILE A 149 -0.70 -3.94 17.87
N ARG A 150 -1.40 -4.22 16.79
CA ARG A 150 -2.75 -3.73 16.52
C ARG A 150 -3.72 -4.88 16.55
N VAL A 151 -4.90 -4.61 17.07
CA VAL A 151 -6.01 -5.56 17.18
C VAL A 151 -7.17 -5.01 16.36
N GLY A 152 -7.90 -5.90 15.70
CA GLY A 152 -9.10 -5.60 14.95
C GLY A 152 -9.96 -6.85 14.79
N ILE A 153 -10.92 -6.77 13.87
CA ILE A 153 -11.86 -7.85 13.57
C ILE A 153 -11.93 -8.13 12.07
N THR A 154 -12.25 -9.37 11.72
CA THR A 154 -12.62 -9.74 10.35
C THR A 154 -14.12 -9.50 10.14
N SER A 155 -14.48 -8.45 9.40
CA SER A 155 -15.90 -8.02 9.28
C SER A 155 -16.63 -8.63 8.08
N ALA A 156 -15.95 -9.38 7.22
CA ALA A 156 -16.53 -9.92 6.00
C ALA A 156 -16.00 -11.32 5.67
N LYS A 157 -16.85 -12.11 5.00
CA LYS A 157 -16.42 -13.37 4.38
C LYS A 157 -15.36 -13.10 3.33
N PRO A 158 -14.32 -13.96 3.24
CA PRO A 158 -13.33 -13.88 2.19
C PRO A 158 -13.96 -14.00 0.83
N ARG A 159 -13.42 -13.19 -0.07
CA ARG A 159 -13.92 -13.02 -1.42
C ARG A 159 -12.77 -12.70 -2.35
N LYS A 160 -12.96 -13.02 -3.61
CA LYS A 160 -12.08 -12.56 -4.68
C LYS A 160 -12.18 -11.04 -4.81
N ILE A 161 -11.05 -10.38 -5.02
CA ILE A 161 -11.02 -8.99 -5.48
C ILE A 161 -10.74 -9.03 -6.97
N GLY A 162 -11.68 -8.49 -7.74
CA GLY A 162 -11.56 -8.41 -9.19
C GLY A 162 -10.35 -7.61 -9.64
N ARG A 163 -9.92 -7.83 -10.88
CA ARG A 163 -8.90 -7.03 -11.54
C ARG A 163 -9.54 -5.74 -12.04
N GLU A 164 -9.01 -4.58 -11.65
CA GLU A 164 -9.46 -3.28 -12.18
C GLU A 164 -8.61 -2.83 -13.37
N GLY A 165 -7.39 -3.37 -13.50
CA GLY A 165 -6.49 -3.13 -14.63
C GLY A 165 -5.73 -1.81 -14.54
N GLY A 166 -4.81 -1.61 -15.49
CA GLY A 166 -4.04 -0.38 -15.64
C GLY A 166 -4.89 0.78 -16.17
N VAL A 167 -4.49 2.01 -15.86
CA VAL A 167 -5.11 3.21 -16.42
C VAL A 167 -4.09 4.19 -16.97
N MET A 168 -4.48 4.92 -18.02
CA MET A 168 -3.68 6.03 -18.56
C MET A 168 -3.89 7.32 -17.74
N GLY A 169 -5.03 7.48 -17.07
CA GLY A 169 -5.36 8.73 -16.36
C GLY A 169 -5.90 9.83 -17.27
N VAL A 170 -6.80 9.46 -18.17
CA VAL A 170 -7.52 10.39 -19.06
C VAL A 170 -9.01 10.26 -18.82
N ILE A 171 -9.73 11.36 -18.94
CA ILE A 171 -11.19 11.38 -19.04
C ILE A 171 -11.52 11.38 -20.53
N LEU A 172 -12.32 10.40 -20.96
CA LEU A 172 -12.71 10.28 -22.36
C LEU A 172 -13.96 11.11 -22.64
N GLY A 173 -13.84 11.98 -23.63
CA GLY A 173 -14.88 12.85 -24.16
C GLY A 173 -15.54 12.25 -25.40
N ASN A 174 -16.05 13.11 -26.29
CA ASN A 174 -16.90 12.68 -27.40
C ASN A 174 -16.27 11.62 -28.31
N GLU A 175 -17.12 10.72 -28.77
CA GLU A 175 -16.79 9.69 -29.76
C GLU A 175 -16.97 10.25 -31.17
N SER A 176 -16.12 9.83 -32.10
CA SER A 176 -16.20 10.26 -33.50
C SER A 176 -15.76 9.14 -34.43
N SER A 177 -16.08 9.27 -35.71
CA SER A 177 -15.59 8.34 -36.75
C SER A 177 -14.06 8.30 -36.81
N LYS A 178 -13.39 9.37 -36.37
CA LYS A 178 -11.93 9.52 -36.33
C LYS A 178 -11.29 8.99 -35.04
N GLY A 179 -12.07 8.57 -34.05
CA GLY A 179 -11.56 8.09 -32.76
C GLY A 179 -12.22 8.73 -31.55
N VAL A 180 -11.63 8.52 -30.38
CA VAL A 180 -12.16 8.97 -29.08
C VAL A 180 -11.37 10.19 -28.59
N ARG A 181 -12.06 11.30 -28.33
CA ARG A 181 -11.42 12.53 -27.83
C ARG A 181 -11.08 12.42 -26.35
N ILE A 182 -9.95 12.95 -25.92
CA ILE A 182 -9.59 13.18 -24.53
C ILE A 182 -10.22 14.50 -24.08
N SER A 183 -11.14 14.43 -23.10
CA SER A 183 -11.75 15.62 -22.51
C SER A 183 -10.89 16.25 -21.42
N GLU A 184 -10.12 15.44 -20.70
CA GLU A 184 -9.25 15.91 -19.62
C GLU A 184 -8.11 14.90 -19.41
N VAL A 185 -6.95 15.40 -18.99
CA VAL A 185 -5.81 14.58 -18.57
C VAL A 185 -5.60 14.83 -17.09
N VAL A 186 -5.55 13.76 -16.31
CA VAL A 186 -5.37 13.85 -14.85
C VAL A 186 -3.92 14.29 -14.56
N PRO A 187 -3.70 15.38 -13.80
CA PRO A 187 -2.35 15.84 -13.49
C PRO A 187 -1.49 14.76 -12.82
N GLN A 188 -0.21 14.68 -13.21
CA GLN A 188 0.78 13.70 -12.73
C GLN A 188 0.47 12.23 -13.05
N ALA A 189 -0.62 11.95 -13.77
CA ALA A 189 -0.95 10.60 -14.21
C ALA A 189 -0.04 10.13 -15.35
N ALA A 190 -0.22 8.88 -15.79
CA ALA A 190 0.59 8.29 -16.84
C ALA A 190 0.51 9.08 -18.17
N ALA A 191 -0.70 9.48 -18.57
CA ALA A 191 -0.95 10.26 -19.76
C ALA A 191 -0.28 11.64 -19.73
N ASP A 192 -0.39 12.34 -18.60
CA ASP A 192 0.25 13.66 -18.38
C ASP A 192 1.77 13.56 -18.50
N LYS A 193 2.37 12.57 -17.82
CA LYS A 193 3.82 12.30 -17.88
C LYS A 193 4.31 11.93 -19.27
N SER A 194 3.46 11.31 -20.08
CA SER A 194 3.74 10.99 -21.49
C SER A 194 3.47 12.16 -22.43
N GLY A 195 2.94 13.29 -21.96
CA GLY A 195 2.70 14.49 -22.78
C GLY A 195 1.39 14.48 -23.56
N LEU A 196 0.42 13.65 -23.17
CA LEU A 196 -0.95 13.75 -23.69
C LEU A 196 -1.61 15.04 -23.20
N GLN A 197 -2.50 15.58 -24.03
CA GLN A 197 -3.15 16.85 -23.77
C GLN A 197 -4.66 16.74 -23.97
N GLN A 198 -5.39 17.64 -23.32
CA GLN A 198 -6.81 17.83 -23.58
C GLN A 198 -7.03 18.15 -25.07
N GLY A 199 -8.02 17.49 -25.68
CA GLY A 199 -8.39 17.69 -27.09
C GLY A 199 -7.75 16.70 -28.06
N ASP A 200 -6.75 15.93 -27.64
CA ASP A 200 -6.18 14.84 -28.43
C ASP A 200 -7.26 13.80 -28.78
N VAL A 201 -7.19 13.20 -29.97
CA VAL A 201 -8.13 12.15 -30.40
C VAL A 201 -7.40 10.83 -30.57
N ILE A 202 -7.69 9.86 -29.70
CA ILE A 202 -7.13 8.52 -29.75
C ILE A 202 -7.71 7.77 -30.94
N GLN A 203 -6.85 7.40 -31.89
CA GLN A 203 -7.23 6.62 -33.09
C GLN A 203 -6.92 5.15 -32.96
N LYS A 204 -5.75 4.81 -32.38
CA LYS A 204 -5.33 3.43 -32.19
C LYS A 204 -4.78 3.21 -30.79
N VAL A 205 -5.00 2.01 -30.28
CA VAL A 205 -4.42 1.49 -29.04
C VAL A 205 -3.87 0.11 -29.36
N GLU A 206 -2.57 -0.13 -29.11
CA GLU A 206 -1.88 -1.38 -29.44
C GLU A 206 -2.07 -1.80 -30.91
N GLY A 207 -1.99 -0.82 -31.83
CA GLY A 207 -2.21 -1.04 -33.26
C GLY A 207 -3.66 -1.26 -33.69
N ARG A 208 -4.61 -1.38 -32.75
CA ARG A 208 -6.04 -1.59 -33.05
C ARG A 208 -6.78 -0.26 -33.14
N MET A 209 -7.57 -0.08 -34.20
CA MET A 209 -8.42 1.10 -34.37
C MET A 209 -9.50 1.15 -33.28
N VAL A 210 -9.64 2.31 -32.63
CA VAL A 210 -10.65 2.58 -31.61
C VAL A 210 -11.56 3.71 -32.06
N LYS A 211 -12.87 3.51 -31.94
CA LYS A 211 -13.90 4.52 -32.29
C LYS A 211 -14.83 4.84 -31.13
N LYS A 212 -14.96 3.90 -30.19
CA LYS A 212 -15.81 4.01 -28.99
C LYS A 212 -14.97 4.04 -27.73
N ARG A 213 -15.49 4.69 -26.68
CA ARG A 213 -14.85 4.77 -25.36
C ARG A 213 -14.59 3.40 -24.78
N ASP A 214 -15.59 2.51 -24.84
CA ASP A 214 -15.50 1.16 -24.29
C ASP A 214 -14.34 0.37 -24.88
N GLN A 215 -14.03 0.55 -26.17
CA GLN A 215 -12.90 -0.13 -26.80
C GLN A 215 -11.55 0.33 -26.22
N VAL A 216 -11.42 1.62 -25.92
CA VAL A 216 -10.20 2.16 -25.28
C VAL A 216 -10.09 1.61 -23.86
N VAL A 217 -11.19 1.66 -23.10
CA VAL A 217 -11.25 1.16 -21.73
C VAL A 217 -10.94 -0.33 -21.66
N ASP A 218 -11.51 -1.14 -22.56
CA ASP A 218 -11.30 -2.59 -22.60
C ASP A 218 -9.88 -2.97 -22.99
N LEU A 219 -9.29 -2.27 -23.97
CA LEU A 219 -7.91 -2.56 -24.41
C LEU A 219 -6.89 -2.21 -23.34
N VAL A 220 -7.09 -1.08 -22.65
CA VAL A 220 -6.19 -0.60 -21.60
C VAL A 220 -6.42 -1.37 -20.29
N GLY A 221 -7.67 -1.63 -19.90
CA GLY A 221 -8.01 -2.34 -18.67
C GLY A 221 -7.61 -3.82 -18.66
N LYS A 222 -7.36 -4.41 -19.83
CA LYS A 222 -6.77 -5.76 -19.96
C LYS A 222 -5.28 -5.82 -19.64
N LYS A 223 -4.61 -4.68 -19.51
CA LYS A 223 -3.20 -4.57 -19.18
C LYS A 223 -3.01 -4.28 -17.71
N ASP A 224 -1.82 -4.55 -17.19
CA ASP A 224 -1.49 -4.33 -15.78
C ASP A 224 -0.88 -2.95 -15.57
N PRO A 225 -1.06 -2.34 -14.38
CA PRO A 225 -0.27 -1.18 -13.98
C PRO A 225 1.23 -1.47 -14.13
N GLY A 226 1.96 -0.58 -14.80
CA GLY A 226 3.35 -0.78 -15.18
C GLY A 226 3.57 -1.25 -16.61
N ASP A 227 2.55 -1.81 -17.27
CA ASP A 227 2.62 -2.15 -18.69
C ASP A 227 2.77 -0.89 -19.54
N VAL A 228 3.53 -1.01 -20.64
CA VAL A 228 3.64 0.04 -21.64
C VAL A 228 2.63 -0.21 -22.75
N VAL A 229 1.76 0.76 -22.99
CA VAL A 229 0.78 0.76 -24.08
C VAL A 229 1.18 1.78 -25.14
N SER A 230 1.26 1.37 -26.40
CA SER A 230 1.39 2.26 -27.56
C SER A 230 0.01 2.76 -27.98
N ILE A 231 -0.11 4.08 -28.12
CA ILE A 231 -1.30 4.72 -28.68
C ILE A 231 -0.91 5.64 -29.83
N ILE A 232 -1.80 5.75 -30.81
CA ILE A 232 -1.68 6.75 -31.87
C ILE A 232 -2.82 7.74 -31.70
N ILE A 233 -2.46 9.02 -31.58
CA ILE A 233 -3.41 10.12 -31.45
C ILE A 233 -3.38 11.02 -32.69
N LEU A 234 -4.45 11.77 -32.88
CA LEU A 234 -4.55 12.88 -33.81
C LEU A 234 -4.56 14.19 -33.01
N ARG A 235 -3.51 15.00 -33.18
CA ARG A 235 -3.35 16.32 -32.55
C ARG A 235 -3.15 17.34 -33.66
N LYS A 236 -3.97 18.40 -33.72
CA LYS A 236 -3.88 19.45 -34.78
C LYS A 236 -3.75 18.89 -36.22
N ASN A 237 -4.42 17.77 -36.49
CA ASN A 237 -4.41 17.05 -37.78
C ASN A 237 -3.11 16.28 -38.11
N THR A 238 -2.16 16.15 -37.18
CA THR A 238 -0.99 15.28 -37.28
C THR A 238 -1.16 14.03 -36.42
N LEU A 239 -0.70 12.89 -36.95
CA LEU A 239 -0.67 11.63 -36.20
C LEU A 239 0.63 11.54 -35.41
N GLU A 240 0.50 11.28 -34.11
CA GLU A 240 1.63 11.13 -33.19
C GLU A 240 1.47 9.81 -32.42
N GLU A 241 2.57 9.09 -32.25
CA GLU A 241 2.62 7.86 -31.44
C GLU A 241 3.17 8.16 -30.05
N PHE A 242 2.49 7.67 -29.02
CA PHE A 242 2.89 7.78 -27.63
C PHE A 242 3.00 6.41 -27.00
N LYS A 243 4.05 6.21 -26.20
CA LYS A 243 4.21 5.04 -25.32
C LYS A 243 3.92 5.47 -23.89
N ILE A 244 2.94 4.82 -23.27
CA ILE A 244 2.41 5.20 -21.96
C ILE A 244 2.57 4.04 -21.00
N THR A 245 3.30 4.24 -19.91
CA THR A 245 3.37 3.28 -18.81
C THR A 245 2.14 3.43 -17.92
N LEU A 246 1.27 2.43 -17.88
CA LEU A 246 0.00 2.50 -17.16
C LEU A 246 0.20 2.67 -15.66
N GLY A 247 -0.68 3.46 -15.03
CA GLY A 247 -0.75 3.62 -13.58
C GLY A 247 -1.78 2.68 -12.94
N HIS A 248 -1.77 2.61 -11.61
CA HIS A 248 -2.85 1.98 -10.86
C HIS A 248 -4.08 2.88 -10.87
N ARG A 249 -5.26 2.31 -11.17
CA ARG A 249 -6.55 3.02 -11.16
C ARG A 249 -6.77 3.79 -9.87
N SER A 250 -6.50 3.13 -8.75
CA SER A 250 -6.57 3.71 -7.42
C SER A 250 -5.73 4.97 -7.27
N VAL A 251 -4.43 4.90 -7.59
CA VAL A 251 -3.53 6.04 -7.41
C VAL A 251 -3.92 7.24 -8.29
N THR A 252 -4.47 6.98 -9.48
CA THR A 252 -4.79 8.02 -10.45
C THR A 252 -6.14 8.68 -10.21
N PHE A 253 -7.18 7.92 -9.83
CA PHE A 253 -8.54 8.45 -9.73
C PHE A 253 -9.06 8.57 -8.30
N ASP A 254 -8.41 7.96 -7.29
CA ASP A 254 -8.81 8.11 -5.88
C ASP A 254 -8.72 9.58 -5.42
N LEU A 255 -7.88 10.38 -6.09
CA LEU A 255 -7.76 11.83 -5.88
C LEU A 255 -9.08 12.59 -6.06
N PHE A 256 -10.03 12.06 -6.83
CA PHE A 256 -11.35 12.69 -7.02
C PHE A 256 -12.36 12.32 -5.93
N ASN A 257 -12.05 11.34 -5.07
CA ASN A 257 -12.93 10.89 -4.00
C ASN A 257 -12.53 11.52 -2.66
N ARG A 258 -13.35 12.46 -2.16
CA ARG A 258 -13.12 13.16 -0.88
C ARG A 258 -12.87 12.21 0.29
N ASN A 259 -13.54 11.06 0.34
CA ASN A 259 -13.36 10.08 1.42
C ASN A 259 -11.96 9.43 1.41
N LEU A 260 -11.39 9.22 0.22
CA LEU A 260 -10.06 8.63 0.07
C LEU A 260 -8.96 9.64 0.38
N GLN A 261 -9.17 10.93 0.09
CA GLN A 261 -8.25 11.98 0.52
C GLN A 261 -8.11 12.03 2.06
N MET A 262 -9.21 11.78 2.78
CA MET A 262 -9.22 11.70 4.25
C MET A 262 -8.68 10.37 4.81
N SER A 263 -8.31 9.42 3.95
CA SER A 263 -7.87 8.08 4.38
C SER A 263 -6.37 7.96 4.64
N GLY A 264 -5.60 9.00 4.31
CA GLY A 264 -4.14 8.98 4.38
C GLY A 264 -3.50 8.03 3.35
N PRO A 265 -2.20 7.72 3.49
CA PRO A 265 -1.47 6.96 2.46
C PRO A 265 -1.92 5.50 2.31
N VAL A 266 -2.43 5.12 1.14
CA VAL A 266 -2.90 3.75 0.85
C VAL A 266 -1.87 2.92 0.07
N SER A 267 -2.12 1.62 -0.06
CA SER A 267 -1.34 0.72 -0.92
C SER A 267 -1.54 1.07 -2.40
N LYS A 268 -0.49 0.88 -3.21
CA LYS A 268 -0.53 1.07 -4.67
C LYS A 268 -1.40 -0.01 -5.34
N ARG A 269 -1.01 -1.28 -5.20
CA ARG A 269 -1.81 -2.45 -5.61
C ARG A 269 -2.87 -2.77 -4.55
N LYS A 270 -4.13 -2.86 -4.99
CA LYS A 270 -5.32 -3.10 -4.15
C LYS A 270 -6.32 -4.07 -4.78
N ASP A 271 -6.01 -4.60 -5.96
CA ASP A 271 -6.89 -5.40 -6.80
C ASP A 271 -6.20 -6.69 -7.26
N ASN A 272 -6.92 -7.49 -8.05
CA ASN A 272 -6.44 -8.77 -8.59
C ASN A 272 -5.91 -9.72 -7.52
N PHE A 273 -6.71 -9.96 -6.48
CA PHE A 273 -6.40 -10.91 -5.43
C PHE A 273 -7.37 -12.10 -5.52
N PRO A 274 -6.87 -13.35 -5.57
CA PRO A 274 -7.72 -14.53 -5.75
C PRO A 274 -8.72 -14.69 -4.60
N MET A 275 -8.30 -14.37 -3.38
CA MET A 275 -9.11 -14.35 -2.18
C MET A 275 -8.48 -13.40 -1.15
N VAL A 276 -9.29 -12.62 -0.43
CA VAL A 276 -8.80 -11.78 0.67
C VAL A 276 -9.62 -11.96 1.92
N ILE A 277 -8.96 -11.98 3.07
CA ILE A 277 -9.57 -11.66 4.37
C ILE A 277 -9.59 -10.13 4.48
N GLN A 278 -10.75 -9.58 4.78
CA GLN A 278 -10.88 -8.16 5.08
C GLN A 278 -10.96 -7.95 6.59
N HIS A 279 -10.15 -7.03 7.10
CA HIS A 279 -10.17 -6.62 8.51
C HIS A 279 -9.92 -5.12 8.67
N ASP A 280 -10.05 -4.65 9.91
CA ASP A 280 -10.03 -3.22 10.25
C ASP A 280 -8.86 -2.77 11.14
N LEU A 281 -7.83 -3.62 11.28
CA LEU A 281 -6.61 -3.23 12.00
C LEU A 281 -6.10 -1.86 11.52
N PRO A 282 -5.80 -0.90 12.41
CA PRO A 282 -5.32 0.42 12.03
C PRO A 282 -3.82 0.37 11.71
N LEU A 283 -3.47 -0.28 10.60
CA LEU A 283 -2.10 -0.40 10.10
C LEU A 283 -1.82 0.63 8.99
N PRO A 284 -0.60 1.19 8.94
CA PRO A 284 -0.15 1.99 7.81
C PRO A 284 0.18 1.11 6.59
N LYS A 285 0.37 1.72 5.42
CA LYS A 285 0.73 0.96 4.21
C LYS A 285 2.11 0.30 4.30
N GLU A 286 2.99 0.84 5.15
CA GLU A 286 4.32 0.32 5.44
C GLU A 286 4.27 -0.99 6.25
N ALA A 287 3.16 -1.26 6.94
CA ALA A 287 2.95 -2.51 7.68
C ALA A 287 2.57 -3.69 6.76
N MET A 288 2.26 -3.42 5.48
CA MET A 288 1.92 -4.47 4.53
C MET A 288 3.14 -5.37 4.29
N GLY A 289 2.87 -6.66 4.07
CA GLY A 289 3.81 -7.77 4.07
C GLY A 289 3.94 -8.45 5.44
N GLY A 290 3.46 -7.82 6.53
CA GLY A 290 3.46 -8.41 7.86
C GLY A 290 2.38 -9.51 8.03
N PRO A 291 2.60 -10.48 8.93
CA PRO A 291 1.64 -11.54 9.20
C PRO A 291 0.42 -11.06 9.98
N LEU A 292 -0.71 -11.72 9.76
CA LEU A 292 -1.98 -11.55 10.46
C LEU A 292 -2.24 -12.79 11.32
N PHE A 293 -2.56 -12.60 12.59
CA PHE A 293 -2.73 -13.68 13.56
C PHE A 293 -4.15 -13.73 14.14
N ASN A 294 -4.58 -14.91 14.54
CA ASN A 294 -5.72 -15.08 15.44
C ASN A 294 -5.31 -14.90 16.92
N ILE A 295 -6.27 -15.07 17.85
CA ILE A 295 -6.05 -14.93 19.30
C ILE A 295 -5.18 -16.02 19.91
N ASP A 296 -5.02 -17.16 19.22
CA ASP A 296 -4.16 -18.28 19.65
C ASP A 296 -2.70 -18.08 19.19
N GLY A 297 -2.46 -17.02 18.40
CA GLY A 297 -1.16 -16.67 17.84
C GLY A 297 -0.77 -17.53 16.63
N GLU A 298 -1.75 -18.12 15.96
CA GLU A 298 -1.57 -18.77 14.67
C GLU A 298 -1.72 -17.73 13.54
N CYS A 299 -0.85 -17.82 12.54
CA CYS A 299 -0.88 -16.96 11.37
C CYS A 299 -2.01 -17.39 10.43
N VAL A 300 -2.99 -16.52 10.24
CA VAL A 300 -4.15 -16.72 9.37
C VAL A 300 -3.97 -16.11 7.98
N GLY A 301 -2.91 -15.31 7.77
CA GLY A 301 -2.63 -14.69 6.49
C GLY A 301 -1.51 -13.66 6.51
N ILE A 302 -1.28 -13.02 5.37
CA ILE A 302 -0.31 -11.93 5.20
C ILE A 302 -1.03 -10.67 4.75
N ASN A 303 -0.80 -9.55 5.43
CA ASN A 303 -1.36 -8.25 5.07
C ASN A 303 -0.82 -7.79 3.71
N ILE A 304 -1.69 -7.63 2.72
CA ILE A 304 -1.28 -7.31 1.33
C ILE A 304 -1.78 -5.97 0.85
N ALA A 305 -2.82 -5.36 1.41
CA ALA A 305 -3.23 -4.03 0.93
C ALA A 305 -3.98 -3.23 1.98
N ARG A 306 -3.48 -2.03 2.28
CA ARG A 306 -4.25 -0.96 2.92
C ARG A 306 -5.08 -0.25 1.85
N VAL A 307 -6.40 -0.41 1.88
CA VAL A 307 -7.31 0.07 0.84
C VAL A 307 -7.76 1.50 1.12
N ASP A 308 -8.16 1.75 2.36
CA ASP A 308 -8.57 3.04 2.90
C ASP A 308 -8.18 3.12 4.39
N ARG A 309 -8.77 4.04 5.16
CA ARG A 309 -8.46 4.21 6.59
C ARG A 309 -8.90 3.06 7.49
N VAL A 310 -9.89 2.28 7.06
CA VAL A 310 -10.46 1.15 7.82
C VAL A 310 -10.14 -0.16 7.11
N THR A 311 -10.21 -0.21 5.79
CA THR A 311 -10.15 -1.48 5.06
C THR A 311 -8.73 -1.94 4.82
N ILE A 312 -8.39 -3.13 5.32
CA ILE A 312 -7.16 -3.86 4.97
C ILE A 312 -7.52 -5.23 4.41
N TYR A 313 -6.79 -5.62 3.37
CA TYR A 313 -6.82 -6.95 2.79
C TYR A 313 -5.60 -7.75 3.21
N SER A 314 -5.84 -9.00 3.57
CA SER A 314 -4.84 -10.02 3.85
C SER A 314 -5.06 -11.23 2.97
N LEU A 315 -3.99 -11.82 2.44
CA LEU A 315 -4.06 -13.10 1.76
C LEU A 315 -4.20 -14.22 2.80
N PRO A 316 -5.18 -15.12 2.65
CA PRO A 316 -5.38 -16.24 3.58
C PRO A 316 -4.20 -17.21 3.59
N SER A 317 -3.91 -17.80 4.75
CA SER A 317 -2.87 -18.82 4.94
C SER A 317 -3.01 -20.00 3.98
N GLU A 318 -4.23 -20.42 3.66
CA GLU A 318 -4.54 -21.50 2.71
C GLU A 318 -3.84 -21.31 1.35
N ILE A 319 -3.88 -20.09 0.81
CA ILE A 319 -3.24 -19.76 -0.49
C ILE A 319 -1.72 -19.67 -0.34
N ILE A 320 -1.27 -19.20 0.82
CA ILE A 320 0.15 -18.91 1.07
C ILE A 320 0.94 -20.17 1.37
N LYS A 321 0.35 -21.14 2.09
CA LYS A 321 1.00 -22.43 2.42
C LYS A 321 1.50 -23.11 1.16
N ASP A 322 0.60 -23.30 0.19
CA ASP A 322 0.91 -23.90 -1.12
C ASP A 322 2.09 -23.20 -1.81
N MET A 323 2.12 -21.87 -1.76
CA MET A 323 3.23 -21.08 -2.30
C MET A 323 4.52 -21.30 -1.51
N THR A 324 4.50 -21.15 -0.18
CA THR A 324 5.70 -21.26 0.66
C THR A 324 6.34 -22.64 0.58
N GLU A 325 5.55 -23.71 0.53
CA GLU A 325 6.07 -25.07 0.38
C GLU A 325 6.77 -25.27 -0.97
N ASN A 326 6.21 -24.72 -2.04
CA ASN A 326 6.80 -24.79 -3.37
C ASN A 326 8.06 -23.91 -3.49
N LEU A 327 8.11 -22.78 -2.79
CA LEU A 327 9.22 -21.83 -2.86
C LEU A 327 10.42 -22.18 -1.98
N VAL A 328 10.23 -22.98 -0.93
CA VAL A 328 11.30 -23.39 -0.03
C VAL A 328 12.01 -24.66 -0.52
N LYS A 329 11.31 -25.51 -1.28
CA LYS A 329 11.85 -26.77 -1.83
C LYS A 329 12.74 -26.58 -3.08
N GLU A 330 12.64 -25.43 -3.77
CA GLU A 330 13.48 -25.03 -4.93
C GLU A 330 14.63 -24.08 -4.52
#